data_AF-A0A0A2JAX6-F1
#
_entry.id   AF-A0A0A2JAX6-F1
#
_cell.length_a   1.000
_cell.length_b   1.000
_cell.length_c   1.000
_cell.angle_alpha   90.00
_cell.angle_beta   90.00
_cell.angle_gamma   90.00
#
_symmetry.space_group_name_H-M   'P 1'
#
loop_
_entity.id
_entity.type
_entity.pdbx_description
1 polymer ?
#
loop_
_entity_poly.entity_id
_entity_poly.type
_entity_poly.pdbx_seq_one_letter_code
_entity_poly.pdbx_strand_id
1 'polypeptide(L)'
;MTGRNFEVREITTKEEFARLNDVLWTANFHPYEPAFIIFHAVNGHAPEDRAKDKATDTDLQWAKHEQTCGSHYIYTIERSTGRVVGGCQWIFYHENPFPNGPHQVPCTWYPAGSERAKYASHVATQFLYPRQCWFQRPHAGVLPFPEVNGGVNES
;
A
#
# COMPACT_ATOMS: atom_id res chain seq x y z
N MET A 1 -9.15 20.85 28.10
CA MET A 1 -9.28 20.02 26.89
C MET A 1 -8.03 19.17 26.77
N THR A 2 -8.09 17.89 27.11
CA THR A 2 -7.00 16.94 26.80
C THR A 2 -7.06 16.66 25.30
N GLY A 3 -6.26 17.37 24.51
CA GLY A 3 -6.18 17.14 23.07
C GLY A 3 -5.76 15.71 22.80
N ARG A 4 -6.46 15.02 21.87
CA ARG A 4 -6.04 13.69 21.42
C ARG A 4 -4.61 13.81 20.88
N ASN A 5 -3.69 13.11 21.53
CA ASN A 5 -2.28 13.13 21.16
C ASN A 5 -2.01 11.92 20.27
N PHE A 6 -1.54 12.17 19.05
CA PHE A 6 -1.29 11.15 18.05
C PHE A 6 0.21 11.01 17.79
N GLU A 7 0.64 9.80 17.47
CA GLU A 7 2.00 9.48 17.05
C GLU A 7 1.97 8.86 15.67
N VAL A 8 2.80 9.37 14.76
CA VAL A 8 2.99 8.77 13.44
C VAL A 8 4.26 7.92 13.49
N ARG A 9 4.17 6.69 12.98
CA ARG A 9 5.28 5.75 12.89
C ARG A 9 5.31 5.07 11.55
N GLU A 10 6.47 4.56 11.19
CA GLU A 10 6.61 3.57 10.13
C GLU A 10 6.43 2.17 10.72
N ILE A 11 5.77 1.29 9.96
CA ILE A 11 5.59 -0.11 10.29
C ILE A 11 6.86 -0.86 9.89
N THR A 12 7.42 -1.60 10.83
CA THR A 12 8.65 -2.37 10.63
C THR A 12 8.43 -3.88 10.84
N THR A 13 7.29 -4.27 11.40
CA THR A 13 6.94 -5.69 11.59
C THR A 13 5.55 -6.03 11.07
N LYS A 14 5.36 -7.32 10.80
CA LYS A 14 4.07 -7.86 10.37
C LYS A 14 2.98 -7.70 11.44
N GLU A 15 3.32 -7.75 12.73
CA GLU A 15 2.39 -7.55 13.83
C GLU A 15 1.89 -6.11 13.89
N GLU A 16 2.78 -5.14 13.62
CA GLU A 16 2.39 -3.74 13.45
C GLU A 16 1.46 -3.58 12.24
N PHE A 17 1.81 -4.21 11.11
CA PHE A 17 0.96 -4.23 9.92
C PHE A 17 -0.42 -4.84 10.19
N ALA A 18 -0.51 -5.95 10.92
CA ALA A 18 -1.77 -6.59 11.26
C ALA A 18 -2.72 -5.65 12.02
N ARG A 19 -2.18 -4.79 12.89
CA ARG A 19 -2.96 -3.76 13.60
C ARG A 19 -3.49 -2.68 12.65
N LEU A 20 -2.71 -2.27 11.65
CA LEU A 20 -3.19 -1.38 10.59
C LEU A 20 -4.23 -2.08 9.70
N ASN A 21 -4.02 -3.35 9.37
CA ASN A 21 -4.94 -4.10 8.52
C ASN A 21 -6.31 -4.29 9.19
N ASP A 22 -6.35 -4.43 10.51
CA ASP A 22 -7.62 -4.43 11.27
C ASP A 22 -8.43 -3.14 11.07
N VAL A 23 -7.75 -1.99 11.07
CA VAL A 23 -8.35 -0.68 10.79
C VAL A 23 -8.81 -0.60 9.33
N LEU A 24 -7.99 -1.05 8.38
CA LEU A 24 -8.32 -1.06 6.95
C LEU A 24 -9.60 -1.86 6.69
N TRP A 25 -9.69 -3.08 7.24
CA TRP A 25 -10.87 -3.93 7.11
C TRP A 25 -12.07 -3.30 7.82
N THR A 26 -11.91 -2.75 9.02
CA THR A 26 -13.03 -2.11 9.72
C THR A 26 -13.59 -0.93 8.92
N ALA A 27 -12.72 -0.07 8.37
CA ALA A 27 -13.08 1.11 7.59
C ALA A 27 -13.81 0.76 6.28
N ASN A 28 -13.47 -0.37 5.64
CA ASN A 28 -14.09 -0.82 4.38
C ASN A 28 -15.32 -1.71 4.59
N PHE A 29 -15.67 -2.06 5.83
CA PHE A 29 -16.88 -2.85 6.15
C PHE A 29 -17.93 -2.07 6.96
N HIS A 30 -17.62 -0.84 7.38
CA HIS A 30 -18.51 0.00 8.18
C HIS A 30 -18.49 1.48 7.73
N PRO A 31 -19.20 1.85 6.64
CA PRO A 31 -20.06 1.00 5.80
C PRO A 31 -19.26 0.14 4.81
N TYR A 32 -19.93 -0.85 4.21
CA TYR A 32 -19.30 -1.75 3.23
C TYR A 32 -18.93 -1.00 1.94
N GLU A 33 -17.65 -1.03 1.59
CA GLU A 33 -17.10 -0.51 0.33
C GLU A 33 -16.90 -1.67 -0.65
N PRO A 34 -17.76 -1.81 -1.68
CA PRO A 34 -17.66 -2.93 -2.61
C PRO A 34 -16.38 -2.94 -3.45
N ALA A 35 -15.71 -1.80 -3.66
CA ALA A 35 -14.43 -1.77 -4.36
C ALA A 35 -13.30 -2.48 -3.59
N PHE A 36 -13.46 -2.73 -2.29
CA PHE A 36 -12.46 -3.41 -1.47
C PHE A 36 -12.11 -4.80 -2.02
N ILE A 37 -13.08 -5.51 -2.61
CA ILE A 37 -12.87 -6.85 -3.18
C ILE A 37 -11.92 -6.87 -4.39
N ILE A 38 -11.65 -5.71 -4.99
CA ILE A 38 -10.73 -5.59 -6.13
C ILE A 38 -9.31 -5.94 -5.69
N PHE A 39 -8.92 -5.61 -4.45
CA PHE A 39 -7.55 -5.82 -3.96
C PHE A 39 -7.46 -6.74 -2.74
N HIS A 40 -8.59 -7.09 -2.14
CA HIS A 40 -8.66 -7.88 -0.91
C HIS A 40 -9.68 -9.00 -1.08
N ALA A 41 -9.23 -10.26 -0.94
CA ALA A 41 -10.12 -11.39 -1.14
C ALA A 41 -11.21 -11.43 -0.06
N VAL A 42 -12.47 -11.46 -0.50
CA VAL A 42 -13.63 -11.75 0.35
C VAL A 42 -14.28 -13.03 -0.15
N ASN A 43 -14.17 -14.08 0.64
CA ASN A 43 -14.56 -15.43 0.24
C ASN A 43 -15.94 -15.86 0.76
N GLY A 44 -16.40 -15.24 1.85
CA GLY A 44 -17.71 -15.53 2.43
C GLY A 44 -18.32 -14.34 3.19
N HIS A 45 -19.47 -14.61 3.80
CA HIS A 45 -20.28 -13.60 4.51
C HIS A 45 -20.30 -13.83 6.02
N ALA A 46 -19.77 -14.95 6.50
CA ALA A 46 -19.72 -15.25 7.92
C ALA A 46 -18.59 -14.46 8.63
N PRO A 47 -18.73 -14.17 9.94
CA PRO A 47 -17.65 -13.57 10.72
C PRO A 47 -16.35 -14.40 10.70
N GLU A 48 -16.44 -15.72 10.63
CA GLU A 48 -15.30 -16.62 10.59
C GLU A 48 -14.55 -16.52 9.24
N ASP A 49 -15.30 -16.39 8.14
CA ASP A 49 -14.73 -16.13 6.81
C ASP A 49 -13.99 -14.79 6.83
N ARG A 50 -14.59 -13.76 7.45
CA ARG A 50 -14.01 -12.42 7.58
C ARG A 50 -12.67 -12.45 8.32
N ALA A 51 -12.58 -13.22 9.40
CA ALA A 51 -11.34 -13.36 10.17
C ALA A 51 -10.25 -14.08 9.37
N LYS A 52 -10.60 -15.15 8.66
CA LYS A 52 -9.69 -15.92 7.80
C LYS A 52 -9.18 -15.09 6.62
N ASP A 53 -10.09 -14.36 5.97
CA ASP A 53 -9.77 -13.51 4.83
C ASP A 53 -8.82 -12.38 5.25
N LYS A 54 -9.08 -11.73 6.40
CA LYS A 54 -8.18 -10.70 6.95
C LYS A 54 -6.80 -11.25 7.29
N ALA A 55 -6.71 -12.46 7.87
CA ALA A 55 -5.43 -13.09 8.16
C ALA A 55 -4.64 -13.38 6.87
N THR A 56 -5.31 -13.95 5.87
CA THR A 56 -4.70 -14.23 4.55
C THR A 56 -4.26 -12.95 3.85
N ASP A 57 -5.09 -11.91 3.89
CA ASP A 57 -4.78 -10.60 3.35
C ASP A 57 -3.57 -9.95 4.05
N THR A 58 -3.48 -10.10 5.37
CA THR A 58 -2.32 -9.63 6.15
C THR A 58 -1.03 -10.28 5.65
N ASP A 59 -1.05 -11.59 5.40
CA ASP A 59 0.10 -12.34 4.90
C ASP A 59 0.51 -11.89 3.50
N LEU A 60 -0.48 -11.78 2.60
CA LEU A 60 -0.24 -11.41 1.20
C LEU A 60 0.28 -9.98 1.06
N GLN A 61 -0.32 -9.02 1.77
CA GLN A 61 0.06 -7.62 1.68
C GLN A 61 1.41 -7.36 2.34
N TRP A 62 1.71 -8.04 3.46
CA TRP A 62 3.03 -7.97 4.08
C TRP A 62 4.11 -8.55 3.16
N ALA A 63 3.88 -9.74 2.59
CA ALA A 63 4.83 -10.34 1.65
C ALA A 63 5.06 -9.44 0.42
N LYS A 64 4.02 -8.79 -0.09
CA LYS A 64 4.14 -7.82 -1.19
C LYS A 64 4.94 -6.58 -0.78
N HIS A 65 4.73 -6.07 0.43
CA HIS A 65 5.50 -4.96 0.97
C HIS A 65 6.99 -5.30 1.06
N GLU A 66 7.35 -6.46 1.61
CA GLU A 66 8.74 -6.92 1.68
C GLU A 66 9.40 -7.10 0.31
N GLN A 67 8.63 -7.50 -0.71
CA GLN A 67 9.12 -7.66 -2.08
C GLN A 67 9.20 -6.34 -2.86
N THR A 68 8.48 -5.30 -2.42
CA THR A 68 8.41 -4.02 -3.14
C THR A 68 9.45 -3.06 -2.59
N CYS A 69 10.56 -2.91 -3.32
CA CYS A 69 11.58 -1.92 -2.99
C CYS A 69 10.96 -0.51 -2.91
N GLY A 70 11.27 0.21 -1.82
CA GLY A 70 10.74 1.54 -1.56
C GLY A 70 9.28 1.56 -1.06
N SER A 71 8.72 0.42 -0.64
CA SER A 71 7.44 0.39 0.06
C SER A 71 7.60 0.78 1.53
N HIS A 72 6.72 1.66 2.01
CA HIS A 72 6.69 2.17 3.37
C HIS A 72 5.25 2.22 3.88
N TYR A 73 4.94 1.44 4.90
CA TYR A 73 3.67 1.57 5.60
C TYR A 73 3.81 2.57 6.75
N ILE A 74 2.98 3.61 6.75
CA ILE A 74 2.96 4.64 7.78
C ILE A 74 1.62 4.58 8.49
N TYR A 75 1.63 4.58 9.81
CA TYR A 75 0.43 4.46 10.63
C TYR A 75 0.42 5.47 11.79
N THR A 76 -0.78 5.80 12.22
CA THR A 76 -1.03 6.75 13.32
C THR A 76 -1.57 6.01 14.52
N ILE A 77 -0.99 6.27 15.69
CA ILE A 77 -1.36 5.69 16.98
C ILE A 77 -1.94 6.79 17.87
N GLU A 78 -3.10 6.55 18.47
CA GLU A 78 -3.60 7.40 19.55
C GLU A 78 -2.85 7.07 20.86
N ARG A 79 -2.08 8.02 21.39
CA ARG A 79 -1.17 7.76 22.52
C ARG A 79 -1.89 7.35 23.80
N SER A 80 -3.10 7.84 24.04
CA SER A 80 -3.87 7.53 25.25
C SER A 80 -4.37 6.09 25.29
N THR A 81 -4.63 5.48 24.14
CA THR A 81 -5.20 4.12 24.05
C THR A 81 -4.24 3.11 23.45
N GLY A 82 -3.15 3.57 22.81
CA GLY A 82 -2.25 2.74 22.03
C GLY A 82 -2.91 2.16 20.77
N ARG A 83 -4.10 2.62 20.37
CA ARG A 83 -4.82 2.10 19.21
C ARG A 83 -4.28 2.71 17.93
N VAL A 84 -4.18 1.88 16.89
CA VAL A 84 -3.97 2.36 15.51
C VAL A 84 -5.28 3.00 15.06
N VAL A 85 -5.20 4.23 14.53
CA VAL A 85 -6.38 5.00 14.10
C VAL A 85 -6.43 5.23 12.59
N GLY A 86 -5.39 4.82 11.88
CA GLY A 86 -5.30 4.92 10.42
C GLY A 86 -3.88 4.76 9.93
N GLY A 87 -3.72 4.77 8.62
CA GLY A 87 -2.42 4.67 7.97
C GLY A 87 -2.57 4.61 6.47
N CYS A 88 -1.43 4.49 5.81
CA CYS A 88 -1.34 4.42 4.35
C CYS A 88 -0.06 3.69 3.94
N GLN A 89 -0.06 3.20 2.71
CA GLN A 89 1.15 2.73 2.06
C GLN A 89 1.66 3.85 1.15
N TRP A 90 2.96 4.14 1.25
CA TRP A 90 3.68 4.90 0.26
C TRP A 90 4.66 3.98 -0.46
N ILE A 91 4.85 4.20 -1.75
CA ILE A 91 5.86 3.48 -2.52
C ILE A 91 6.67 4.52 -3.28
N PHE A 92 7.95 4.63 -2.97
CA PHE A 92 8.89 5.57 -3.58
C PHE A 92 9.88 4.82 -4.46
N TYR A 93 9.79 5.05 -5.76
CA TYR A 93 10.75 4.48 -6.70
C TYR A 93 11.86 5.48 -7.02
N HIS A 94 13.12 5.05 -6.88
CA HIS A 94 14.30 5.81 -7.31
C HIS A 94 14.62 5.62 -8.79
N GLU A 95 14.03 4.62 -9.42
CA GLU A 95 14.13 4.31 -10.84
C GLU A 95 12.73 4.25 -11.45
N ASN A 96 12.62 4.07 -12.77
CA ASN A 96 11.32 3.88 -13.42
C ASN A 96 10.73 2.50 -13.04
N PRO A 97 9.61 2.42 -12.31
CA PRO A 97 8.96 1.14 -11.96
C PRO A 97 8.26 0.44 -13.13
N PHE A 98 8.08 1.12 -14.27
CA PHE A 98 7.41 0.62 -15.46
C PHE A 98 8.31 0.79 -16.71
N PRO A 99 9.50 0.18 -16.75
CA PRO A 99 10.45 0.34 -17.86
C PRO A 99 9.92 -0.21 -19.19
N ASN A 100 9.02 -1.19 -19.12
CA ASN A 100 8.36 -1.81 -20.27
C ASN A 100 6.95 -1.26 -20.53
N GLY A 101 6.59 -0.14 -19.89
CA GLY A 101 5.26 0.45 -19.96
C GLY A 101 4.21 -0.29 -19.12
N PRO A 102 2.92 0.06 -19.31
CA PRO A 102 1.83 -0.54 -18.57
C PRO A 102 1.68 -2.05 -18.84
N HIS A 103 1.47 -2.83 -17.80
CA HIS A 103 1.25 -4.27 -17.84
C HIS A 103 -0.01 -4.67 -17.06
N GLN A 104 -0.49 -5.89 -17.33
CA GLN A 104 -1.61 -6.46 -16.60
C GLN A 104 -1.23 -6.68 -15.14
N VAL A 105 -2.18 -6.40 -14.24
CA VAL A 105 -2.02 -6.62 -12.80
C VAL A 105 -2.58 -8.01 -12.47
N PRO A 106 -1.74 -9.03 -12.23
CA PRO A 106 -2.22 -10.36 -11.90
C PRO A 106 -2.88 -10.36 -10.51
N CYS A 107 -4.02 -11.02 -10.41
CA CYS A 107 -4.67 -11.25 -9.12
C CYS A 107 -4.00 -12.43 -8.41
N THR A 108 -3.40 -12.19 -7.25
CA THR A 108 -2.73 -13.21 -6.43
C THR A 108 -3.48 -13.56 -5.15
N TRP A 109 -4.59 -12.86 -4.85
CA TRP A 109 -5.36 -13.03 -3.61
C TRP A 109 -6.57 -13.96 -3.74
N TYR A 110 -7.06 -14.21 -4.95
CA TYR A 110 -8.09 -15.21 -5.23
C TYR A 110 -7.49 -16.49 -5.83
N PRO A 111 -8.15 -17.65 -5.71
CA PRO A 111 -7.71 -18.88 -6.35
C PRO A 111 -7.45 -18.69 -7.85
N ALA A 112 -6.28 -19.16 -8.31
CA ALA A 112 -5.88 -19.06 -9.69
C ALA A 112 -6.92 -19.69 -10.63
N GLY A 113 -7.20 -19.02 -11.74
CA GLY A 113 -8.19 -19.46 -12.72
C GLY A 113 -9.65 -19.22 -12.36
N SER A 114 -9.97 -18.79 -11.14
CA SER A 114 -11.34 -18.45 -10.74
C SER A 114 -11.88 -17.22 -11.46
N GLU A 115 -13.20 -17.15 -11.65
CA GLU A 115 -13.85 -15.97 -12.25
C GLU A 115 -13.62 -14.70 -11.41
N ARG A 116 -13.56 -14.83 -10.08
CA ARG A 116 -13.20 -13.72 -9.18
C ARG A 116 -11.78 -13.21 -9.45
N ALA A 117 -10.81 -14.11 -9.64
CA ALA A 117 -9.44 -13.72 -9.96
C ALA A 117 -9.36 -13.01 -11.32
N LYS A 118 -10.08 -13.51 -12.34
CA LYS A 118 -10.14 -12.87 -13.68
C LYS A 118 -10.75 -11.47 -13.59
N TYR A 119 -11.88 -11.34 -12.90
CA TYR A 119 -12.54 -10.06 -12.67
C TYR A 119 -11.63 -9.07 -11.93
N ALA A 120 -11.06 -9.49 -10.79
CA ALA A 120 -10.23 -8.63 -9.97
C ALA A 120 -8.96 -8.18 -10.73
N SER A 121 -8.31 -9.08 -11.46
CA SER A 121 -7.16 -8.75 -12.31
C SER A 121 -7.52 -7.76 -13.42
N HIS A 122 -8.67 -7.96 -14.09
CA HIS A 122 -9.14 -7.06 -15.13
C HIS A 122 -9.39 -5.64 -14.58
N VAL A 123 -10.16 -5.54 -13.49
CA VAL A 123 -10.50 -4.25 -12.89
C VAL A 123 -9.27 -3.57 -12.29
N ALA A 124 -8.41 -4.30 -11.59
CA ALA A 124 -7.16 -3.76 -11.04
C ALA A 124 -6.24 -3.22 -12.15
N THR A 125 -6.17 -3.91 -13.29
CA THR A 125 -5.42 -3.43 -14.46
C THR A 125 -5.94 -2.09 -14.94
N GLN A 126 -7.27 -1.95 -15.12
CA GLN A 126 -7.88 -0.68 -15.54
C GLN A 126 -7.67 0.43 -14.49
N PHE A 127 -7.84 0.11 -13.20
CA PHE A 127 -7.68 1.06 -12.11
C PHE A 127 -6.24 1.58 -11.98
N LEU A 128 -5.25 0.71 -12.21
CA LEU A 128 -3.83 1.07 -12.09
C LEU A 128 -3.23 1.59 -13.40
N TYR A 129 -3.88 1.37 -14.55
CA TYR A 129 -3.37 1.78 -15.85
C TYR A 129 -2.92 3.26 -15.92
N PRO A 130 -3.70 4.25 -15.45
CA PRO A 130 -3.25 5.65 -15.48
C PRO A 130 -1.97 5.87 -14.68
N ARG A 131 -1.84 5.20 -13.52
CA ARG A 131 -0.62 5.26 -12.71
C ARG A 131 0.56 4.69 -13.49
N GLN A 132 0.41 3.52 -14.12
CA GLN A 132 1.47 2.90 -14.90
C GLN A 132 1.89 3.74 -16.14
N CYS A 133 0.97 4.54 -16.69
CA CYS A 133 1.27 5.49 -17.76
C CYS A 133 2.04 6.72 -17.27
N TRP A 134 1.69 7.27 -16.10
CA TRP A 134 2.26 8.53 -15.61
C TRP A 134 3.52 8.35 -14.78
N PHE A 135 3.68 7.20 -14.15
CA PHE A 135 4.74 6.91 -13.18
C PHE A 135 5.96 6.27 -13.83
N GLN A 136 6.23 6.59 -15.09
CA GLN A 136 7.33 6.03 -15.88
C GLN A 136 8.69 6.73 -15.64
N ARG A 137 8.93 7.16 -14.40
CA ARG A 137 10.11 7.91 -13.97
C ARG A 137 10.32 7.74 -12.45
N PRO A 138 11.48 8.11 -11.89
CA PRO A 138 11.66 8.19 -10.44
C PRO A 138 10.60 9.08 -9.77
N HIS A 139 10.09 8.67 -8.61
CA HIS A 139 9.08 9.40 -7.83
C HIS A 139 9.70 10.22 -6.71
N ALA A 140 10.89 9.82 -6.25
CA ALA A 140 11.73 10.66 -5.41
C ALA A 140 12.45 11.66 -6.31
N GLY A 141 12.19 12.96 -6.10
CA GLY A 141 12.89 14.01 -6.81
C GLY A 141 14.38 13.94 -6.53
N VAL A 142 15.19 13.64 -7.55
CA VAL A 142 16.62 13.95 -7.53
C VAL A 142 16.71 15.47 -7.59
N LEU A 143 17.23 16.14 -6.57
CA LEU A 143 17.61 17.54 -6.68
C LEU A 143 18.67 17.65 -7.78
N PRO A 144 18.42 18.36 -8.90
CA PRO A 144 19.48 18.68 -9.83
C PRO A 144 20.03 20.04 -9.41
N PHE A 145 20.87 20.06 -8.38
CA PHE A 145 21.82 21.15 -8.25
C PHE A 145 23.20 20.56 -8.50
N PRO A 146 23.79 20.80 -9.68
CA PRO A 146 25.23 20.73 -9.79
C PRO A 146 25.77 21.69 -8.72
N GLU A 147 26.68 21.21 -7.87
CA GLU A 147 27.57 22.12 -7.15
C GLU A 147 28.18 23.04 -8.20
N VAL A 148 27.81 24.33 -8.14
CA VAL A 148 28.60 25.36 -8.81
C VAL A 148 29.91 25.35 -8.05
N ASN A 149 30.90 24.62 -8.59
CA ASN A 149 32.29 24.77 -8.19
C ASN A 149 32.64 26.23 -8.47
N GLY A 150 32.52 27.06 -7.43
CA GLY A 150 33.03 28.42 -7.41
C GLY A 150 34.54 28.36 -7.49
N GLY A 151 35.05 28.21 -8.71
CA GLY A 151 36.44 28.46 -9.03
C GLY A 151 36.73 29.94 -8.83
N VAL A 152 37.12 30.28 -7.61
CA VAL A 152 37.87 31.51 -7.37
C VAL A 152 39.28 31.23 -7.87
N ASN A 153 39.56 31.64 -9.11
CA ASN A 153 40.93 31.81 -9.56
C ASN A 153 41.48 33.07 -8.88
N GLU A 154 42.12 32.88 -7.74
CA GLU A 154 43.12 33.82 -7.22
C GLU A 154 44.51 33.23 -7.49
N SER A 155 45.15 33.70 -8.56
CA SER A 155 46.57 34.13 -8.64
C SER A 155 46.91 34.59 -10.05
#